data_AF-A0A1C6CJE3-F1
#
_entry.id   AF-A0A1C6CJE3-F1
#
_cell.length_a   1.000
_cell.length_b   1.000
_cell.length_c   1.000
_cell.angle_alpha   90.00
_cell.angle_beta   90.00
_cell.angle_gamma   90.00
#
_symmetry.space_group_name_H-M   'P 1'
#
loop_
_entity.id
_entity.type
_entity.pdbx_description
1 polymer ?
#
loop_
_entity_poly.entity_id
_entity_poly.type
_entity_poly.pdbx_seq_one_letter_code
_entity_poly.pdbx_strand_id
1 'polypeptide(L)'
;MTYGIIENGKCINAIEADVDFAEAIGAIEIPDGFWIGDYYNGGWHHEKPQPETQSLGQQITDEQLERIEMGQAYTDLELAILGG
;
A
#
# COMPACT_ATOMS: atom_id res chain seq x y z
N MET A 1 -16.71 -20.26 19.38
CA MET A 1 -16.53 -19.68 18.03
C MET A 1 -15.03 -19.59 17.77
N THR A 2 -14.59 -19.64 16.51
CA THR A 2 -13.16 -19.54 16.18
C THR A 2 -12.80 -18.09 15.90
N TYR A 3 -11.75 -17.61 16.55
CA TYR A 3 -11.26 -16.25 16.44
C TYR A 3 -9.79 -16.24 16.04
N GLY A 4 -9.43 -15.32 15.16
CA GLY A 4 -8.10 -15.14 14.61
C GLY A 4 -7.39 -13.95 15.23
N ILE A 5 -6.14 -14.15 15.61
CA ILE A 5 -5.26 -13.08 16.06
C ILE A 5 -4.54 -12.55 14.81
N ILE A 6 -4.82 -11.29 14.48
CA ILE A 6 -4.26 -10.61 13.32
C ILE A 6 -3.03 -9.81 13.73
N GLU A 7 -1.89 -10.07 13.09
CA GLU A 7 -0.65 -9.30 13.24
C GLU A 7 -0.16 -8.85 11.86
N ASN A 8 0.10 -7.54 11.67
CA ASN A 8 0.45 -6.96 10.36
C ASN A 8 -0.57 -7.28 9.24
N GLY A 9 -1.86 -7.38 9.59
CA GLY A 9 -2.92 -7.72 8.64
C GLY A 9 -2.98 -9.20 8.25
N LYS A 10 -2.23 -10.08 8.93
CA LYS A 10 -2.23 -11.53 8.71
C LYS A 10 -2.67 -12.27 9.97
N CYS A 11 -3.53 -13.27 9.82
CA CYS A 11 -3.90 -14.19 10.89
C CYS A 11 -2.71 -15.09 11.22
N ILE A 12 -2.10 -14.85 12.38
CA ILE A 12 -0.95 -15.64 12.86
C ILE A 12 -1.38 -16.80 13.76
N ASN A 13 -2.58 -16.72 14.33
CA ASN A 13 -3.08 -17.72 15.26
C ASN A 13 -4.61 -17.77 15.22
N ALA A 14 -5.19 -18.95 15.42
CA ALA A 14 -6.62 -19.16 15.52
C ALA A 14 -6.90 -19.87 16.85
N ILE A 15 -7.79 -19.30 17.65
CA ILE A 15 -8.19 -19.84 18.94
C ILE A 15 -9.70 -20.08 18.97
N GLU A 16 -10.12 -21.09 19.71
CA GLU A 16 -11.52 -21.27 20.05
C GLU A 16 -11.77 -20.64 21.41
N ALA A 17 -12.67 -19.66 21.45
CA ALA A 17 -13.00 -18.93 22.67
C ALA A 17 -14.45 -18.41 22.60
N ASP A 18 -14.87 -17.77 23.69
CA ASP A 18 -16.08 -16.96 23.77
C ASP A 18 -15.81 -15.53 23.28
N VAL A 19 -16.89 -14.84 22.88
CA VAL A 19 -16.83 -13.47 22.34
C VAL A 19 -16.16 -12.49 23.31
N ASP A 20 -16.51 -12.55 24.61
CA ASP A 20 -15.91 -11.68 25.62
C ASP A 20 -14.38 -11.85 25.73
N PHE A 21 -13.89 -13.08 25.62
CA PHE A 21 -12.45 -13.36 25.69
C PHE A 21 -11.75 -12.93 24.40
N ALA A 22 -12.37 -13.19 23.24
CA ALA A 22 -11.84 -12.78 21.95
C ALA A 22 -11.73 -11.25 21.85
N GLU A 23 -12.76 -10.51 22.27
CA GLU A 23 -12.72 -9.05 22.32
C GLU A 23 -11.65 -8.52 23.28
N ALA A 24 -11.47 -9.16 24.44
CA ALA A 24 -10.46 -8.78 25.41
C ALA A 24 -9.01 -8.89 24.89
N ILE A 25 -8.76 -9.84 23.98
CA ILE A 25 -7.44 -10.03 23.36
C ILE A 25 -7.31 -9.39 21.97
N GLY A 26 -8.39 -8.78 21.45
CA GLY A 26 -8.44 -8.21 20.11
C GLY A 26 -8.45 -9.24 18.98
N ALA A 27 -8.96 -10.45 19.22
CA ALA A 27 -9.14 -11.46 18.20
C ALA A 27 -10.42 -11.21 17.39
N ILE A 28 -10.40 -11.56 16.11
CA ILE A 28 -11.47 -11.30 15.15
C ILE A 28 -12.12 -12.61 14.75
N GLU A 29 -13.45 -12.66 14.67
CA GLU A 29 -14.17 -13.88 14.30
C GLU A 29 -13.73 -14.38 12.90
N ILE A 30 -13.40 -15.67 12.81
CA ILE A 30 -13.01 -16.32 11.55
C ILE A 30 -14.25 -17.01 10.96
N PRO A 31 -14.71 -16.63 9.76
CA PRO A 31 -15.75 -17.35 9.06
C PRO A 31 -15.25 -18.70 8.52
N ASP A 32 -16.18 -19.63 8.34
CA ASP A 32 -15.91 -20.97 7.80
C ASP A 32 -15.17 -20.88 6.45
N GLY A 33 -14.02 -21.56 6.36
CA GLY A 33 -13.15 -21.56 5.18
C GLY A 33 -11.89 -20.68 5.29
N PHE A 34 -11.75 -19.86 6.33
CA PHE A 34 -10.52 -19.11 6.62
C PHE A 34 -9.78 -19.70 7.81
N TRP A 35 -8.45 -19.52 7.84
CA TRP A 35 -7.60 -20.09 8.88
C TRP A 35 -6.33 -19.26 9.14
N ILE A 36 -5.42 -19.83 9.93
CA ILE A 36 -4.07 -19.32 10.13
C ILE A 36 -3.35 -19.25 8.78
N GLY A 37 -2.85 -18.07 8.43
CA GLY A 37 -2.22 -17.80 7.13
C GLY A 37 -2.98 -16.81 6.27
N ASP A 38 -4.29 -16.66 6.49
CA ASP A 38 -5.14 -15.69 5.80
C ASP A 38 -4.88 -14.25 6.26
N TYR A 39 -5.36 -13.30 5.47
CA TYR A 39 -5.20 -11.87 5.71
C TYR A 39 -6.53 -11.21 6.10
N TYR A 40 -6.47 -10.24 6.99
CA TYR A 40 -7.62 -9.46 7.42
C TYR A 40 -7.37 -7.97 7.20
N ASN A 41 -8.17 -7.34 6.34
CA ASN A 41 -8.12 -5.91 6.04
C ASN A 41 -9.54 -5.33 5.92
N GLY A 42 -10.28 -5.32 7.03
CA GLY A 42 -11.72 -4.99 7.04
C GLY A 42 -12.63 -6.11 6.51
N GLY A 43 -12.03 -7.22 6.10
CA GLY A 43 -12.66 -8.47 5.65
C GLY A 43 -11.58 -9.55 5.52
N TRP A 44 -11.98 -10.82 5.49
CA TRP A 44 -11.08 -11.96 5.37
C TRP A 44 -10.72 -12.24 3.90
N HIS A 45 -9.43 -12.44 3.63
CA HIS A 45 -8.87 -12.69 2.30
C HIS A 45 -7.80 -13.80 2.35
N HIS A 46 -7.85 -14.76 1.42
CA HIS A 46 -6.81 -15.79 1.28
C HIS A 46 -5.48 -15.24 0.78
N GLU A 47 -5.53 -14.15 0.03
CA GLU A 47 -4.36 -13.52 -0.55
C GLU A 47 -3.99 -12.25 0.22
N LYS A 48 -2.69 -11.94 0.25
CA LYS A 48 -2.21 -10.70 0.85
C LYS A 48 -2.86 -9.53 0.10
N PRO A 49 -3.68 -8.68 0.77
CA PRO A 49 -4.23 -7.52 0.11
C PRO A 49 -3.05 -6.70 -0.42
N GLN A 50 -3.01 -6.53 -1.74
CA GLN A 50 -2.00 -5.69 -2.36
C GLN A 50 -2.25 -4.28 -1.82
N PRO A 51 -1.20 -3.54 -1.40
CA PRO A 51 -1.40 -2.14 -1.07
C PRO A 51 -2.06 -1.50 -2.28
N GLU A 52 -3.18 -0.81 -2.08
CA GLU A 52 -3.79 0.01 -3.13
C GLU A 52 -2.65 0.84 -3.71
N THR A 53 -2.28 0.53 -4.95
CA THR A 53 -1.35 1.37 -5.68
C THR A 53 -2.12 2.64 -5.88
N GLN A 54 -1.92 3.62 -5.00
CA GLN A 54 -2.31 4.98 -5.26
C GLN A 54 -1.60 5.35 -6.55
N SER A 55 -2.30 5.19 -7.68
CA SER A 55 -1.98 5.88 -8.91
C SER A 55 -2.18 7.36 -8.58
N LEU A 56 -1.21 7.96 -7.90
CA LEU A 56 -0.98 9.39 -7.96
C LEU A 56 -0.70 9.65 -9.44
N GLY A 57 -1.76 9.87 -10.21
CA GLY A 57 -1.68 10.43 -11.54
C GLY A 57 -1.01 11.78 -11.40
N GLN A 58 0.32 11.77 -11.51
CA GLN A 58 1.13 12.96 -11.56
C GLN A 58 0.75 13.67 -12.86
N GLN A 59 -0.28 14.52 -12.82
CA GLN A 59 -0.55 15.46 -13.88
C GLN A 59 0.60 16.48 -13.88
N ILE A 60 1.62 16.21 -14.68
CA ILE A 60 2.54 17.24 -15.11
C ILE A 60 1.68 18.20 -15.93
N THR A 61 1.40 19.38 -15.39
CA THR A 61 0.70 20.43 -16.12
C THR A 61 1.59 20.97 -17.23
N ASP A 62 1.03 21.35 -18.37
CA ASP A 62 1.76 21.87 -19.55
C ASP A 62 2.74 23.00 -19.20
N GLU A 63 2.44 23.79 -18.17
CA GLU A 63 3.29 24.88 -17.65
C GLU A 63 4.64 24.39 -17.07
N GLN A 64 4.72 23.14 -16.59
CA GLN A 64 5.98 22.50 -16.16
C GLN A 64 6.81 22.02 -17.35
N LEU A 65 6.18 21.72 -18.49
CA LEU A 65 6.86 21.30 -19.72
C LEU A 65 7.58 22.49 -20.41
N GLU A 66 6.94 23.66 -20.44
CA GLU A 66 7.55 24.90 -21.00
C GLU A 66 8.83 25.32 -20.26
N ARG A 67 8.93 25.04 -18.95
CA ARG A 67 10.16 25.31 -18.18
C ARG A 67 11.33 24.39 -18.55
N ILE A 68 11.04 23.16 -19.00
CA ILE A 68 12.06 22.21 -19.45
C ILE A 68 12.60 22.66 -20.82
N GLU A 69 11.73 23.15 -21.71
CA GLU A 69 12.12 23.65 -23.04
C GLU A 69 12.94 24.96 -22.96
N MET A 70 12.63 25.87 -22.03
CA MET A 70 13.46 27.08 -21.83
C MET A 70 14.81 26.79 -21.15
N GLY A 71 14.91 25.75 -20.31
CA GLY A 71 16.14 25.37 -19.61
C GLY A 71 17.22 24.76 -20.50
N GLN A 72 16.85 24.07 -21.59
CA GLN A 72 17.82 23.48 -22.53
C GLN A 72 18.48 24.51 -23.47
N ALA A 73 17.83 25.64 -23.74
CA ALA A 73 18.39 26.67 -24.61
C ALA A 73 19.59 27.41 -24.00
N TYR A 74 19.69 27.49 -22.67
CA TYR A 74 20.82 28.14 -21.99
C TYR A 74 22.08 27.27 -21.95
N THR A 75 21.95 25.95 -21.91
CA THR A 75 23.10 25.04 -21.85
C THR A 75 23.83 24.88 -23.19
N ASP A 76 23.15 25.11 -24.32
CA ASP A 76 23.77 25.04 -25.65
C ASP A 76 24.63 26.29 -25.96
N LEU A 77 24.20 27.46 -25.48
CA LEU A 77 24.92 28.73 -25.68
C LEU A 77 26.24 28.78 -24.88
N GLU A 78 26.29 28.21 -23.67
CA GLU A 78 27.52 28.17 -22.86
C GLU A 78 28.56 27.19 -23.41
N LEU A 79 28.14 26.09 -24.05
CA LEU A 79 29.05 25.14 -24.68
C LEU A 79 29.69 25.71 -25.96
N ALA A 80 28.99 26.59 -26.68
CA ALA A 80 29.49 27.25 -27.89
C ALA A 80 30.52 28.36 -27.60
N ILE A 81 30.45 29.01 -26.42
CA ILE A 81 31.37 30.10 -26.04
C ILE A 81 32.67 29.56 -25.42
N LEU A 82 32.63 28.39 -24.77
CA LEU A 82 33.82 27.78 -24.13
C LEU A 82 34.60 26.80 -25.03
N GLY A 83 34.05 26.44 -26.18
CA GLY A 83 34.62 25.48 -27.14
C GLY A 83 35.19 26.11 -28.43
N GLY A 84 35.40 27.43 -28.45
CA GLY A 84 35.99 28.17 -29.58
C GLY A 84 37.35 28.77 -29.27
#